data_AF-A0AAW5N3C2-F1
#
_entry.id   AF-A0AAW5N3C2-F1
#
_cell.length_a   1.000
_cell.length_b   1.000
_cell.length_c   1.000
_cell.angle_alpha   90.00
_cell.angle_beta   90.00
_cell.angle_gamma   90.00
#
_symmetry.space_group_name_H-M   'P 1'
#
loop_
_entity.id
_entity.type
_entity.pdbx_description
1 polymer ?
#
loop_
_entity_poly.entity_id
_entity_poly.type
_entity_poly.pdbx_seq_one_letter_code
_entity_poly.pdbx_strand_id
1 'polypeptide(L)' 'WQTAGAPSKESWAFTALGVLGNDDTARKLTPLIRAWPGESQHKRATVGLDILAAIGSDIALMQLNGIAQKLKFKALQE' A
#
# COMPACT_ATOMS: atom_id res chain seq x y z
N TRP A 1 -9.34 -11.51 1.34
CA TRP A 1 -9.76 -10.33 0.56
C TRP A 1 -9.22 -10.35 -0.87
N GLN A 2 -7.90 -10.27 -1.11
CA GLN A 2 -7.34 -10.32 -2.49
C GLN A 2 -7.68 -11.61 -3.25
N THR A 3 -7.52 -12.77 -2.62
CA THR A 3 -7.86 -14.08 -3.22
C THR A 3 -9.33 -14.23 -3.56
N ALA A 4 -10.20 -13.43 -2.93
CA ALA A 4 -11.63 -13.38 -3.20
C ALA A 4 -12.00 -12.34 -4.29
N GLY A 5 -11.02 -11.81 -5.03
CA GLY A 5 -11.22 -10.78 -6.06
C GLY A 5 -11.35 -9.36 -5.52
N ALA A 6 -10.96 -9.12 -4.27
CA ALA A 6 -11.03 -7.81 -3.60
C ALA A 6 -12.43 -7.15 -3.68
N PRO A 7 -13.47 -7.83 -3.16
CA PRO A 7 -14.83 -7.32 -3.21
C PRO A 7 -14.95 -6.02 -2.42
N SER A 8 -15.61 -5.01 -3.01
CA SER A 8 -15.72 -3.67 -2.42
C SER A 8 -16.45 -3.66 -1.08
N LYS A 9 -17.43 -4.56 -0.88
CA LYS A 9 -18.16 -4.70 0.39
C LYS A 9 -17.25 -5.09 1.56
N GLU A 10 -16.18 -5.82 1.28
CA GLU A 10 -15.21 -6.28 2.28
C GLU A 10 -13.93 -5.42 2.30
N SER A 11 -13.98 -4.20 1.75
CA SER A 11 -12.84 -3.27 1.76
C SER A 11 -12.41 -2.86 3.17
N TRP A 12 -13.31 -3.00 4.16
CA TRP A 12 -12.99 -2.82 5.57
C TRP A 12 -11.88 -3.77 6.04
N ALA A 13 -11.82 -5.00 5.50
CA ALA A 13 -10.80 -5.97 5.88
C ALA A 13 -9.41 -5.54 5.42
N PHE A 14 -9.33 -4.79 4.31
CA PHE A 14 -8.07 -4.23 3.84
C PHE A 14 -7.62 -3.06 4.71
N THR A 15 -8.52 -2.12 5.03
CA THR A 15 -8.22 -0.97 5.90
C THR A 15 -7.93 -1.37 7.34
N ALA A 16 -8.51 -2.46 7.84
CA ALA A 16 -8.21 -3.02 9.16
C ALA A 16 -6.72 -3.39 9.34
N LEU A 17 -5.99 -3.66 8.25
CA LEU A 17 -4.55 -3.89 8.28
C LEU A 17 -3.76 -2.67 8.78
N GLY A 18 -4.31 -1.46 8.69
CA GLY A 18 -3.66 -0.27 9.25
C GLY A 18 -3.55 -0.30 10.77
N VAL A 19 -4.49 -0.97 11.44
CA VAL A 19 -4.55 -1.06 12.90
C VAL A 19 -3.99 -2.39 13.40
N LEU A 20 -4.29 -3.47 12.69
CA LEU A 20 -3.91 -4.83 13.09
C LEU A 20 -2.57 -5.28 12.48
N GLY A 21 -2.08 -4.56 11.48
CA GLY A 21 -0.86 -4.89 10.76
C GLY A 21 0.41 -4.56 11.54
N ASN A 22 1.50 -5.16 11.08
CA ASN A 22 2.84 -5.03 11.63
C ASN A 22 3.87 -4.98 10.48
N ASP A 23 5.16 -5.08 10.81
CA ASP A 23 6.24 -5.06 9.83
C ASP A 23 6.10 -6.11 8.73
N ASP A 24 5.65 -7.32 9.06
CA ASP A 24 5.42 -8.37 8.04
C ASP A 24 4.28 -8.01 7.10
N THR A 25 3.23 -7.37 7.63
CA THR A 25 2.14 -6.83 6.82
C THR A 25 2.68 -5.76 5.88
N ALA A 26 3.49 -4.83 6.39
CA ALA A 26 4.12 -3.77 5.59
C ALA A 26 5.02 -4.33 4.47
N ARG A 27 5.85 -5.34 4.77
CA ARG A 27 6.72 -6.01 3.79
C ARG A 27 5.93 -6.70 2.69
N LYS A 28 4.83 -7.37 3.02
CA LYS A 28 3.95 -8.03 2.04
C LYS A 28 3.13 -7.03 1.23
N LEU A 29 2.73 -5.92 1.84
CA LEU A 29 1.86 -4.93 1.21
C LEU A 29 2.61 -4.03 0.22
N THR A 30 3.86 -3.66 0.52
CA THR A 30 4.70 -2.80 -0.30
C THR A 30 4.80 -3.22 -1.79
N PRO A 31 5.14 -4.47 -2.15
CA PRO A 31 5.22 -4.87 -3.55
C PRO A 31 3.87 -4.78 -4.27
N LEU A 32 2.76 -5.05 -3.57
CA LEU A 32 1.42 -4.95 -4.12
C LEU A 32 1.04 -3.50 -4.44
N ILE A 33 1.34 -2.56 -3.53
CA ILE A 33 1.14 -1.12 -3.75
C ILE A 33 1.89 -0.64 -4.99
N ARG A 34 3.08 -1.19 -5.27
CA ARG A 34 3.88 -0.84 -6.45
C ARG A 34 3.31 -1.42 -7.75
N ALA A 35 2.67 -2.60 -7.70
CA ALA A 35 2.09 -3.26 -8.86
C ALA A 35 0.74 -2.67 -9.27
N TRP A 36 -0.11 -2.32 -8.29
CA TRP A 36 -1.49 -1.89 -8.52
C TRP A 36 -1.67 -0.69 -9.48
N PRO A 37 -0.80 0.34 -9.52
CA PRO A 37 -0.88 1.38 -10.55
C PRO A 37 -0.77 0.84 -11.98
N GLY A 38 0.05 -0.19 -12.22
CA GLY A 38 0.17 -0.85 -13.53
C GLY A 38 -1.04 -1.74 -13.88
N GLU A 39 -1.81 -2.16 -12.87
CA GLU A 39 -3.02 -2.96 -13.02
C GLU A 39 -4.30 -2.09 -13.10
N SER A 40 -4.18 -0.78 -13.27
CA SER A 40 -5.30 0.19 -13.20
C SER A 40 -5.99 0.28 -11.83
N GLN A 41 -5.36 -0.24 -10.78
CA GLN A 41 -5.89 -0.28 -9.41
C GLN A 41 -5.35 0.88 -8.55
N HIS A 42 -5.23 2.09 -9.11
CA HIS A 42 -4.66 3.27 -8.43
C HIS A 42 -5.31 3.55 -7.06
N LYS A 43 -6.64 3.47 -6.97
CA LYS A 43 -7.37 3.69 -5.71
C LYS A 43 -6.92 2.71 -4.61
N ARG A 44 -6.62 1.46 -4.99
CA ARG A 44 -6.13 0.44 -4.06
C ARG A 44 -4.70 0.74 -3.61
N ALA A 45 -3.86 1.24 -4.50
CA ALA A 45 -2.52 1.70 -4.16
C ALA A 45 -2.55 2.85 -3.16
N THR A 46 -3.44 3.84 -3.35
CA THR A 46 -3.63 4.94 -2.39
C THR A 46 -4.01 4.42 -1.01
N VAL A 47 -5.05 3.58 -0.91
CA VAL A 47 -5.48 3.00 0.38
C VAL A 47 -4.36 2.16 1.01
N GLY A 48 -3.57 1.46 0.21
CA GLY A 48 -2.40 0.72 0.71
C GLY A 48 -1.31 1.64 1.31
N LEU A 49 -1.08 2.81 0.71
CA LEU A 49 -0.16 3.80 1.28
C LEU A 49 -0.68 4.33 2.63
N ASP A 50 -1.99 4.60 2.72
CA ASP A 50 -2.62 5.02 3.97
C ASP A 50 -2.51 3.95 5.05
N ILE A 51 -2.64 2.66 4.69
CA ILE A 51 -2.43 1.52 5.60
C ILE A 51 -0.98 1.46 6.09
N LEU A 52 0.01 1.64 5.22
CA LEU A 52 1.41 1.68 5.64
C LEU A 52 1.68 2.84 6.61
N ALA A 53 1.11 4.01 6.34
CA ALA A 53 1.20 5.16 7.24
C ALA A 53 0.51 4.88 8.60
N ALA A 54 -0.63 4.21 8.60
CA ALA A 54 -1.39 3.86 9.80
C ALA A 54 -0.68 2.81 10.68
N ILE A 55 0.01 1.83 10.08
CA ILE A 55 0.83 0.85 10.83
C ILE A 55 1.91 1.56 11.64
N GLY A 56 2.51 2.63 11.08
CA GLY A 56 3.39 3.55 11.82
C GLY A 56 4.71 2.96 12.32
N SER A 57 5.05 1.72 11.96
CA SER A 57 6.33 1.12 12.33
C SER A 57 7.48 1.68 11.49
N ASP A 58 8.71 1.63 12.00
CA ASP A 58 9.89 2.11 11.29
C ASP A 58 10.05 1.45 9.92
N ILE A 59 9.75 0.15 9.82
CA ILE A 59 9.77 -0.57 8.55
C ILE A 59 8.68 -0.07 7.61
N ALA A 60 7.46 0.13 8.09
CA ALA A 60 6.35 0.64 7.27
C ALA A 60 6.65 2.04 6.72
N LEU A 61 7.14 2.94 7.57
CA LEU A 61 7.52 4.30 7.20
C LEU A 61 8.72 4.32 6.24
N MET A 62 9.72 3.45 6.44
CA MET A 62 10.84 3.31 5.51
C MET A 62 10.37 2.85 4.12
N GLN A 63 9.46 1.86 4.05
CA GLN A 63 8.90 1.41 2.77
C GLN A 63 8.05 2.49 2.10
N LEU A 64 7.23 3.21 2.88
CA LEU A 64 6.42 4.34 2.40
C LEU A 64 7.30 5.44 1.81
N ASN A 65 8.35 5.86 2.51
CA ASN A 65 9.31 6.83 2.01
C ASN A 65 10.00 6.33 0.73
N GLY A 66 10.42 5.06 0.69
CA GLY A 66 11.00 4.45 -0.51
C GLY A 66 10.08 4.46 -1.73
N ILE A 67 8.76 4.33 -1.55
CA ILE A 67 7.78 4.47 -2.63
C ILE A 67 7.64 5.94 -3.05
N ALA A 68 7.48 6.86 -2.10
CA ALA A 68 7.30 8.29 -2.36
C ALA A 68 8.48 8.89 -3.15
N GLN A 69 9.71 8.52 -2.79
CA GLN A 69 10.91 8.99 -3.49
C GLN A 69 10.95 8.53 -4.96
N LYS A 70 10.56 7.27 -5.23
CA LYS A 70 10.54 6.75 -6.61
C LYS A 70 9.45 7.40 -7.47
N LEU A 71 8.28 7.68 -6.89
CA LEU A 71 7.20 8.38 -7.62
C LEU A 71 7.59 9.81 -7.97
N LYS A 72 8.23 10.53 -7.03
CA LYS A 72 8.79 11.87 -7.30
C LYS A 72 9.82 11.84 -8.42
N PHE A 73 10.71 10.85 -8.44
CA PHE A 73 11.68 10.69 -9.52
C PHE A 73 11.02 10.46 -10.88
N LYS A 74 9.97 9.63 -10.96
CA LYS A 74 9.20 9.45 -12.20
C LYS A 74 8.52 10.74 -12.67
N ALA A 75 7.95 11.53 -11.76
CA ALA A 75 7.28 12.79 -12.10
C ALA A 75 8.23 13.90 -12.55
N LEU A 76 9.54 13.79 -12.26
CA LEU A 76 10.58 14.73 -12.70
C LEU A 76 11.28 14.30 -14.00
N GLN A 77 10.91 13.14 -14.57
CA GLN A 77 11.56 12.57 -15.75
C GLN A 77 10.74 12.79 -17.04
N GLU A 78 9.66 13.57 -16.97
CA GLU A 78 8.86 14.03 -18.11
C GLU A 78 9.21 15.46 -18.51
#